data_AF-A0A6V8MU57-F1
#
_entry.id   AF-A0A6V8MU57-F1
#
_cell.length_a   1.000
_cell.length_b   1.000
_cell.length_c   1.000
_cell.angle_alpha   90.00
_cell.angle_beta   90.00
_cell.angle_gamma   90.00
#
_symmetry.space_group_name_H-M   'P 1'
#
loop_
_entity.id
_entity.type
_entity.pdbx_description
1 polymer ?
#
loop_
_entity_poly.entity_id
_entity_poly.type
_entity_poly.pdbx_seq_one_letter_code
_entity_poly.pdbx_strand_id
1 'polypeptide(L)'
;MQGDDRCQLQVVYHSGGPLTLSDRVRTFLLRLNSALKRRLVHHFSAMEEASAAGASAINRAANRLLSPPGACYQPGDEVEVLTMEEIRRTLDDNGCCGKLQFMPGMARYAGKRCTVLKPVRTMFDERAWKMVRVKDTVVLRDVICDGVELYDKEGCDRCCYYFWKADWLRRVR
;
A
#
# COMPACT_ATOMS: atom_id res chain seq x y z
N MET A 1 4.42 10.51 36.09
CA MET A 1 3.85 10.01 34.83
C MET A 1 4.89 9.08 34.22
N GLN A 2 4.70 7.77 34.34
CA GLN A 2 5.59 6.78 33.72
C GLN A 2 5.30 6.80 32.21
N GLY A 3 6.33 7.12 31.41
CA GLY A 3 6.25 7.07 29.95
C GLY A 3 6.07 5.63 29.49
N ASP A 4 5.29 5.42 28.44
CA ASP A 4 5.21 4.14 27.76
C ASP A 4 6.45 4.00 26.88
N ASP A 5 7.37 3.12 27.25
CA ASP A 5 8.61 2.85 26.50
C ASP A 5 8.36 2.40 25.05
N ARG A 6 7.11 2.11 24.68
CA ARG A 6 6.70 1.83 23.30
C ARG A 6 6.47 3.08 22.46
N CYS A 7 6.39 4.26 23.06
CA CYS A 7 6.18 5.52 22.34
C CYS A 7 7.51 6.11 21.88
N GLN A 8 7.77 6.06 20.57
CA GLN A 8 9.00 6.55 19.96
C GLN A 8 9.35 7.98 20.41
N LEU A 9 8.38 8.88 20.53
CA LEU A 9 8.61 10.27 20.96
C LEU A 9 9.25 10.40 22.35
N GLN A 10 9.00 9.46 23.25
CA GLN A 10 9.61 9.45 24.59
C GLN A 10 11.05 8.91 24.55
N VAL A 11 11.36 8.08 23.55
CA VAL A 11 12.68 7.47 23.36
C VAL A 11 13.56 8.27 22.39
N VAL A 12 12.99 9.17 21.56
CA VAL A 12 13.74 9.95 20.52
C VAL A 12 14.94 10.67 21.11
N TYR A 13 14.81 11.27 22.30
CA TYR A 13 15.90 11.98 22.98
C TYR A 13 17.01 11.04 23.48
N HIS A 14 16.72 9.75 23.67
CA HIS A 14 17.67 8.70 24.02
C HIS A 14 18.15 7.88 22.80
N SER A 15 17.54 8.08 21.63
CA SER A 15 17.79 7.31 20.41
C SER A 15 19.12 7.64 19.73
N GLY A 16 19.82 8.69 20.19
CA GLY A 16 21.17 9.05 19.72
C GLY A 16 22.30 8.23 20.36
N GLY A 17 22.00 7.39 21.36
CA GLY A 17 22.99 6.51 21.98
C GLY A 17 23.49 5.43 21.02
N PRO A 18 24.76 5.01 21.10
CA PRO A 18 25.25 3.91 20.28
C PRO A 18 24.50 2.62 20.63
N LEU A 19 24.01 1.90 19.59
CA LEU A 19 23.39 0.59 19.75
C LEU A 19 24.31 -0.37 20.53
N THR A 20 23.73 -1.11 21.49
CA THR A 20 24.46 -2.13 22.24
C THR A 20 24.92 -3.26 21.31
N LEU A 21 25.91 -4.05 21.73
CA LEU A 21 26.35 -5.22 20.95
C LEU A 21 25.20 -6.20 20.70
N SER A 22 24.29 -6.35 21.67
CA SER A 22 23.12 -7.21 21.55
C SER A 22 22.15 -6.72 20.49
N ASP A 23 21.90 -5.40 20.41
CA ASP A 23 21.05 -4.80 19.40
C ASP A 23 21.66 -4.93 18.01
N ARG A 24 22.98 -4.70 17.88
CA ARG A 24 23.70 -4.85 16.61
C ARG A 24 23.60 -6.27 16.06
N VAL A 25 23.80 -7.28 16.92
CA VAL A 25 23.68 -8.70 16.54
C VAL A 25 22.24 -9.03 16.17
N ARG A 26 21.26 -8.57 16.96
CA ARG A 26 19.83 -8.76 16.67
C ARG A 26 19.46 -8.16 15.31
N THR A 27 19.82 -6.91 15.06
CA THR A 27 19.53 -6.22 13.79
C THR A 27 20.22 -6.92 12.61
N PHE A 28 21.46 -7.40 12.79
CA PHE A 28 22.14 -8.19 11.77
C PHE A 28 21.41 -9.50 11.45
N LEU A 29 20.98 -10.25 12.45
CA LEU A 29 20.24 -11.50 12.27
C LEU A 29 18.87 -11.27 11.62
N LEU A 30 18.15 -10.21 12.00
CA LEU A 30 16.90 -9.81 11.36
C LEU A 30 17.10 -9.46 9.88
N ARG A 31 18.17 -8.73 9.56
CA ARG A 31 18.57 -8.40 8.18
C ARG A 31 18.94 -9.64 7.37
N LEU A 32 19.69 -10.57 7.94
CA LEU A 32 20.08 -11.82 7.26
C LEU A 32 18.87 -12.72 6.99
N ASN A 33 17.98 -12.87 7.96
CA ASN A 33 16.74 -13.65 7.84
C ASN A 33 15.81 -13.05 6.76
N SER A 34 15.60 -11.73 6.77
CA SER A 34 14.79 -11.07 5.73
C SER A 34 15.41 -11.17 4.32
N ALA A 35 16.74 -11.17 4.21
CA ALA A 35 17.42 -11.37 2.92
C ALA A 35 17.23 -12.80 2.39
N LEU A 36 17.34 -13.81 3.27
CA LEU A 36 17.13 -15.22 2.93
C LEU A 36 15.67 -15.53 2.56
N LYS A 37 14.70 -15.02 3.34
CA LYS A 37 13.27 -15.20 3.08
C LYS A 37 12.85 -14.58 1.74
N ARG A 38 13.34 -13.37 1.42
CA ARG A 38 13.08 -12.73 0.11
C ARG A 38 13.61 -13.56 -1.06
N ARG A 39 14.80 -14.16 -0.92
CA ARG A 39 15.37 -15.05 -1.94
C ARG A 39 14.56 -16.34 -2.12
N LEU A 40 14.00 -16.89 -1.05
CA LEU A 40 13.17 -18.10 -1.08
C LEU A 40 11.77 -17.84 -1.66
N VAL A 41 11.12 -16.72 -1.30
CA VAL A 41 9.80 -16.34 -1.84
C VAL A 41 9.88 -16.04 -3.34
N HIS A 42 10.94 -15.36 -3.81
CA HIS A 42 11.17 -15.17 -5.25
C HIS A 42 11.35 -16.50 -6.01
N HIS A 43 11.80 -17.57 -5.34
CA HIS A 43 11.90 -18.89 -5.95
C HIS A 43 10.55 -19.62 -6.02
N PHE A 44 9.67 -19.41 -5.03
CA PHE A 44 8.36 -20.06 -4.96
C PHE A 44 7.32 -19.40 -5.87
N SER A 45 7.32 -18.06 -5.97
CA SER A 45 6.40 -17.32 -6.85
C SER A 45 6.71 -17.50 -8.34
N ALA A 46 7.94 -17.90 -8.70
CA ALA A 46 8.33 -18.19 -10.09
C ALA A 46 7.71 -19.49 -10.65
N MET A 47 7.04 -20.32 -9.84
CA MET A 47 6.42 -21.57 -10.29
C MET A 47 4.90 -21.46 -10.54
N GLU A 48 4.26 -20.37 -10.14
CA GLU A 48 2.80 -20.15 -10.25
C GLU A 48 2.43 -19.20 -11.41
N GLU A 49 3.41 -18.62 -12.10
CA GLU A 49 3.25 -17.61 -13.17
C GLU A 49 2.85 -18.18 -14.55
N ALA A 50 2.57 -19.48 -14.69
CA ALA A 50 2.45 -20.12 -16.01
C ALA A 50 1.02 -20.27 -16.59
N SER A 51 -0.08 -19.86 -15.93
CA SER A 51 -1.42 -20.32 -16.36
C SER A 51 -2.49 -19.27 -16.73
N ALA A 52 -2.34 -17.96 -16.51
CA ALA A 52 -3.53 -17.08 -16.49
C ALA A 52 -3.53 -15.86 -17.46
N ALA A 53 -2.83 -15.94 -18.59
CA ALA A 53 -2.69 -14.84 -19.56
C ALA A 53 -3.99 -14.39 -20.29
N GLY A 54 -5.13 -15.07 -20.11
CA GLY A 54 -6.35 -14.82 -20.89
C GLY A 54 -7.37 -13.84 -20.29
N ALA A 55 -7.41 -13.67 -18.95
CA ALA A 55 -8.53 -13.00 -18.28
C ALA A 55 -8.38 -11.46 -18.15
N SER A 56 -7.17 -10.93 -18.35
CA SER A 56 -6.80 -9.54 -17.99
C SER A 56 -7.37 -8.46 -18.94
N ALA A 57 -7.57 -8.76 -20.22
CA ALA A 57 -8.04 -7.76 -21.19
C ALA A 57 -9.55 -7.45 -21.09
N ILE A 58 -10.37 -8.48 -20.83
CA ILE A 58 -11.84 -8.36 -20.80
C ILE A 58 -12.28 -7.58 -19.55
N ASN A 59 -11.64 -7.82 -18.40
CA ASN A 59 -11.99 -7.17 -17.14
C ASN A 59 -11.66 -5.66 -17.13
N ARG A 60 -10.61 -5.24 -17.83
CA ARG A 60 -10.26 -3.80 -18.00
C ARG A 60 -11.33 -3.04 -18.78
N ALA A 61 -11.94 -3.67 -19.81
CA ALA A 61 -13.01 -3.05 -20.58
C ALA A 61 -14.33 -2.99 -19.79
N ALA A 62 -14.68 -4.06 -19.08
CA ALA A 62 -15.90 -4.14 -18.27
C ALA A 62 -15.90 -3.14 -17.09
N ASN A 63 -14.77 -2.97 -16.40
CA ASN A 63 -14.68 -2.02 -15.27
C ASN A 63 -14.67 -0.55 -15.73
N ARG A 64 -14.16 -0.27 -16.94
CA ARG A 64 -14.24 1.08 -17.54
C ARG A 64 -15.67 1.49 -17.90
N LEU A 65 -16.59 0.53 -18.02
CA LEU A 65 -18.02 0.78 -18.23
C LEU A 65 -18.79 0.99 -16.91
N LEU A 66 -18.27 0.49 -15.79
CA LEU A 66 -18.90 0.60 -14.46
C LEU A 66 -18.51 1.87 -13.71
N SER A 67 -17.32 2.40 -13.96
CA SER A 67 -16.87 3.70 -13.45
C SER A 67 -16.95 4.74 -14.56
N PRO A 68 -17.71 5.85 -14.39
CA PRO A 68 -17.77 6.88 -15.42
C PRO A 68 -16.34 7.35 -15.74
N PRO A 69 -15.94 7.39 -17.02
CA PRO A 69 -14.59 7.78 -17.41
C PRO A 69 -14.31 9.18 -16.90
N GLY A 70 -13.35 9.29 -15.97
CA GLY A 70 -12.95 10.56 -15.37
C GLY A 70 -13.77 10.99 -14.15
N ALA A 71 -14.22 10.06 -13.30
CA ALA A 71 -14.76 10.38 -11.98
C ALA A 71 -13.72 11.18 -11.15
N CYS A 72 -13.75 12.49 -11.30
CA CYS A 72 -12.91 13.42 -10.58
C CYS A 72 -13.48 13.55 -9.17
N TYR A 73 -13.03 12.67 -8.28
CA TYR A 73 -13.35 12.75 -6.87
C TYR A 73 -12.85 14.07 -6.29
N GLN A 74 -13.75 14.79 -5.64
CA GLN A 74 -13.48 16.04 -4.95
C GLN A 74 -13.22 15.77 -3.47
N PRO A 75 -12.42 16.63 -2.80
CA PRO A 75 -12.35 16.63 -1.35
C PRO A 75 -13.76 16.66 -0.72
N GLY A 76 -14.03 15.75 0.21
CA GLY A 76 -15.33 15.63 0.88
C GLY A 76 -16.29 14.62 0.26
N ASP A 77 -16.01 14.09 -0.93
CA ASP A 77 -16.84 13.04 -1.53
C ASP A 77 -16.85 11.77 -0.66
N GLU A 78 -18.04 11.19 -0.43
CA GLU A 78 -18.18 9.87 0.17
C GLU A 78 -17.99 8.77 -0.87
N VAL A 79 -17.14 7.81 -0.54
CA VAL A 79 -16.79 6.69 -1.40
C VAL A 79 -16.76 5.40 -0.61
N GLU A 80 -17.06 4.29 -1.27
CA GLU A 80 -16.92 2.95 -0.74
C GLU A 80 -15.77 2.28 -1.49
N VAL A 81 -14.82 1.73 -0.73
CA VAL A 81 -13.76 0.91 -1.31
C VAL A 81 -14.37 -0.38 -1.81
N LEU A 82 -14.05 -0.77 -3.05
CA LEU A 82 -14.52 -2.02 -3.63
C LEU A 82 -14.16 -3.23 -2.74
N THR A 83 -14.89 -4.32 -2.90
CA THR A 83 -14.59 -5.57 -2.20
C THR A 83 -13.25 -6.14 -2.68
N MET A 84 -12.62 -7.00 -1.87
CA MET A 84 -11.36 -7.62 -2.26
C MET A 84 -11.45 -8.42 -3.56
N GLU A 85 -12.60 -9.04 -3.82
CA GLU A 85 -12.85 -9.80 -5.04
C GLU A 85 -12.91 -8.87 -6.28
N GLU A 86 -13.60 -7.74 -6.17
CA GLU A 86 -13.66 -6.73 -7.23
C GLU A 86 -12.30 -6.09 -7.46
N ILE A 87 -11.57 -5.75 -6.40
CA ILE A 87 -10.22 -5.18 -6.49
C ILE A 87 -9.29 -6.16 -7.21
N ARG A 88 -9.28 -7.44 -6.83
CA ARG A 88 -8.43 -8.47 -7.49
C ARG A 88 -8.64 -8.52 -9.00
N ARG A 89 -9.89 -8.38 -9.46
CA ARG A 89 -10.22 -8.35 -10.89
C ARG A 89 -9.67 -7.11 -11.62
N THR A 90 -9.32 -6.05 -10.89
CA THR A 90 -8.74 -4.82 -11.44
C THR A 90 -7.21 -4.86 -11.52
N LEU A 91 -6.55 -5.81 -10.84
CA LEU A 91 -5.10 -5.89 -10.77
C LEU A 91 -4.54 -6.64 -11.99
N ASP A 92 -3.37 -6.18 -12.45
CA ASP A 92 -2.54 -6.92 -13.39
C ASP A 92 -1.70 -7.99 -12.68
N ASP A 93 -0.89 -8.71 -13.45
CA ASP A 93 -0.04 -9.81 -12.97
C ASP A 93 0.98 -9.35 -11.91
N ASN A 94 1.29 -8.05 -11.86
CA ASN A 94 2.17 -7.45 -10.85
C ASN A 94 1.41 -6.93 -9.63
N GLY A 95 0.11 -7.24 -9.50
CA GLY A 95 -0.74 -6.72 -8.43
C GLY A 95 -0.99 -5.21 -8.54
N CYS A 96 -0.90 -4.64 -9.75
CA CYS A 96 -1.01 -3.21 -9.98
C CYS A 96 -2.27 -2.85 -10.78
N CYS A 97 -2.84 -1.67 -10.50
CA CYS A 97 -3.86 -1.06 -11.34
C CYS A 97 -3.30 0.24 -11.93
N GLY A 98 -3.08 0.25 -13.25
CA GLY A 98 -2.53 1.43 -13.94
C GLY A 98 -1.18 1.89 -13.37
N LYS A 99 -0.27 0.95 -13.11
CA LYS A 99 1.06 1.15 -12.49
C LYS A 99 1.07 1.52 -11.01
N LEU A 100 -0.08 1.53 -10.32
CA LEU A 100 -0.14 1.70 -8.87
C LEU A 100 -0.35 0.34 -8.21
N GLN A 101 0.58 -0.07 -7.34
CA GLN A 101 0.51 -1.35 -6.63
C GLN A 101 -0.57 -1.32 -5.55
N PHE A 102 -1.35 -2.40 -5.45
CA PHE A 102 -2.25 -2.61 -4.32
C PHE A 102 -1.46 -3.21 -3.14
N MET A 103 -1.32 -2.44 -2.05
CA MET A 103 -0.53 -2.86 -0.90
C MET A 103 -1.35 -3.81 0.01
N PRO A 104 -0.73 -4.82 0.62
CA PRO A 104 -1.42 -5.78 1.50
C PRO A 104 -2.32 -5.12 2.57
N GLY A 105 -1.78 -4.11 3.27
CA GLY A 105 -2.51 -3.41 4.32
C GLY A 105 -3.71 -2.60 3.83
N MET A 106 -3.88 -2.38 2.52
CA MET A 106 -5.08 -1.75 1.97
C MET A 106 -6.30 -2.68 2.06
N ALA A 107 -6.09 -4.01 2.09
CA ALA A 107 -7.15 -5.00 2.11
C ALA A 107 -8.11 -4.84 3.32
N ARG A 108 -7.61 -4.31 4.45
CA ARG A 108 -8.42 -4.04 5.64
C ARG A 108 -9.54 -3.01 5.41
N TYR A 109 -9.45 -2.23 4.34
CA TYR A 109 -10.41 -1.19 4.00
C TYR A 109 -11.40 -1.62 2.92
N ALA A 110 -11.25 -2.81 2.34
CA ALA A 110 -12.17 -3.32 1.33
C ALA A 110 -13.62 -3.36 1.86
N GLY A 111 -14.57 -2.84 1.08
CA GLY A 111 -15.98 -2.72 1.46
C GLY A 111 -16.29 -1.64 2.50
N LYS A 112 -15.31 -0.84 2.94
CA LYS A 112 -15.56 0.26 3.89
C LYS A 112 -15.91 1.55 3.17
N ARG A 113 -16.78 2.34 3.81
CA ARG A 113 -17.03 3.73 3.43
C ARG A 113 -15.96 4.64 3.99
N CYS A 114 -15.52 5.57 3.17
CA CYS A 114 -14.45 6.51 3.45
C CYS A 114 -14.78 7.86 2.81
N THR A 115 -14.11 8.90 3.25
CA THR A 115 -14.23 10.24 2.66
C THR A 115 -12.97 10.57 1.88
N VAL A 116 -13.12 11.12 0.69
CA VAL A 116 -12.00 11.61 -0.11
C VAL A 116 -11.39 12.81 0.61
N LEU A 117 -10.10 12.72 0.93
CA LEU A 117 -9.36 13.83 1.52
C LEU A 117 -8.89 14.80 0.44
N LYS A 118 -8.21 14.30 -0.60
CA LYS A 118 -7.83 15.08 -1.78
C LYS A 118 -7.48 14.22 -2.99
N PRO A 119 -7.64 14.74 -4.21
CA PRO A 119 -7.04 14.15 -5.40
C PRO A 119 -5.52 14.34 -5.44
N VAL A 120 -4.82 13.38 -6.03
CA VAL A 120 -3.36 13.36 -6.19
C VAL A 120 -3.02 13.44 -7.68
N ARG A 121 -2.20 14.43 -8.05
CA ARG A 121 -1.73 14.63 -9.44
C ARG A 121 -0.28 14.22 -9.65
N THR A 122 0.51 14.31 -8.58
CA THR A 122 1.93 13.97 -8.56
C THR A 122 2.27 13.30 -7.24
N MET A 123 3.20 12.35 -7.29
CA MET A 123 3.76 11.68 -6.11
C MET A 123 5.27 11.51 -6.28
N PHE A 124 5.99 11.46 -5.17
CA PHE A 124 7.41 11.11 -5.17
C PHE A 124 7.56 9.60 -5.12
N ASP A 125 8.22 9.03 -6.13
CA ASP A 125 8.54 7.60 -6.16
C ASP A 125 9.91 7.41 -5.48
N GLU A 126 9.91 6.88 -4.26
CA GLU A 126 11.13 6.62 -3.49
C GLU A 126 12.06 5.61 -4.17
N ARG A 127 11.52 4.65 -4.95
CA ARG A 127 12.32 3.62 -5.62
C ARG A 127 13.01 4.16 -6.86
N ALA A 128 12.32 5.02 -7.61
CA ALA A 128 12.87 5.66 -8.81
C ALA A 128 13.55 7.02 -8.53
N TRP A 129 13.47 7.50 -7.27
CA TRP A 129 13.99 8.78 -6.81
C TRP A 129 13.57 9.99 -7.67
N LYS A 130 12.28 10.07 -8.01
CA LYS A 130 11.76 11.14 -8.86
C LYS A 130 10.30 11.46 -8.61
N MET A 131 9.89 12.66 -9.00
CA MET A 131 8.47 13.04 -9.05
C MET A 131 7.80 12.41 -10.28
N VAL A 132 6.72 11.67 -10.06
CA VAL A 132 5.91 11.05 -11.12
C VAL A 132 4.51 11.67 -11.16
N ARG A 133 3.95 11.79 -12.37
CA ARG A 133 2.55 12.17 -12.55
C ARG A 133 1.66 10.95 -12.46
N VAL A 134 0.57 11.09 -11.73
CA VAL A 134 -0.44 10.04 -11.55
C VAL A 134 -1.80 10.56 -11.99
N LYS A 135 -2.65 9.64 -12.44
CA LYS A 135 -4.02 9.93 -12.89
C LYS A 135 -5.00 9.12 -12.05
N ASP A 136 -6.18 9.71 -11.84
CA ASP A 136 -7.31 9.05 -11.21
C ASP A 136 -6.90 8.44 -9.86
N THR A 137 -6.16 9.21 -9.06
CA THR A 137 -5.60 8.78 -7.79
C THR A 137 -6.04 9.77 -6.71
N VAL A 138 -6.47 9.25 -5.57
CA VAL A 138 -6.88 10.04 -4.40
C VAL A 138 -6.23 9.51 -3.14
N VAL A 139 -6.24 10.32 -2.10
CA VAL A 139 -6.03 9.88 -0.72
C VAL A 139 -7.34 10.01 0.05
N LEU A 140 -7.59 9.08 0.96
CA LEU A 140 -8.80 9.03 1.77
C LEU A 140 -8.48 9.48 3.21
N ARG A 141 -9.46 10.11 3.87
CA ARG A 141 -9.33 10.62 5.24
C ARG A 141 -9.17 9.46 6.22
N ASP A 142 -8.17 9.54 7.11
CA ASP A 142 -7.86 8.56 8.16
C ASP A 142 -7.62 7.12 7.66
N VAL A 143 -7.34 6.97 6.36
CA VAL A 143 -6.96 5.69 5.73
C VAL A 143 -5.46 5.71 5.48
N ILE A 144 -4.72 5.37 6.54
CA ILE A 144 -3.25 5.41 6.58
C ILE A 144 -2.67 4.01 6.72
N CYS A 145 -1.42 3.87 6.28
CA CYS A 145 -0.64 2.67 6.47
C CYS A 145 -0.13 2.60 7.91
N ASP A 146 -0.43 1.49 8.59
CA ASP A 146 0.13 1.18 9.93
C ASP A 146 1.54 0.57 9.86
N GLY A 147 2.03 0.33 8.65
CA GLY A 147 3.32 -0.28 8.36
C GLY A 147 3.55 -1.69 8.91
N VAL A 148 2.56 -2.35 9.53
CA VAL A 148 2.74 -3.68 10.14
C VAL A 148 3.12 -4.73 9.10
N GLU A 149 2.55 -4.60 7.90
CA GLU A 149 2.79 -5.52 6.78
C GLU A 149 3.93 -5.03 5.86
N LEU A 150 4.58 -3.91 6.21
CA LEU A 150 5.72 -3.37 5.48
C LEU A 150 7.00 -3.68 6.25
N TYR A 151 7.93 -4.36 5.57
CA TYR A 151 9.19 -4.87 6.12
C TYR A 151 8.99 -6.02 7.11
N ASP A 152 9.67 -7.13 6.86
CA ASP A 152 9.58 -8.33 7.70
C ASP A 152 10.00 -8.00 9.15
N LYS A 153 9.03 -8.00 10.08
CA LYS A 153 9.15 -8.01 11.56
C LYS A 153 9.35 -6.68 12.29
N GLU A 154 9.93 -5.65 11.67
CA GLU A 154 10.15 -4.35 12.33
C GLU A 154 8.97 -3.37 12.12
N GLY A 155 8.17 -3.60 11.08
CA GLY A 155 7.12 -2.68 10.68
C GLY A 155 7.66 -1.35 10.14
N CYS A 156 6.75 -0.42 9.83
CA CYS A 156 7.06 0.95 9.42
C CYS A 156 6.20 1.92 10.23
N ASP A 157 6.81 2.93 10.83
CA ASP A 157 6.17 3.93 11.70
C ASP A 157 5.84 5.25 10.98
N ARG A 158 6.02 5.30 9.65
CA ARG A 158 5.84 6.54 8.87
C ARG A 158 4.39 7.00 8.75
N CYS A 159 3.41 6.13 9.05
CA CYS A 159 1.98 6.45 9.01
C CYS A 159 1.52 7.13 7.71
N CYS A 160 2.08 6.72 6.56
CA CYS A 160 1.82 7.35 5.28
C CYS A 160 0.38 7.11 4.79
N TYR A 161 -0.17 8.05 4.03
CA TYR A 161 -1.44 7.84 3.33
C TYR A 161 -1.32 6.77 2.24
N TYR A 162 -2.34 5.93 2.11
CA TYR A 162 -2.50 5.07 0.94
C TYR A 162 -2.95 5.90 -0.27
N PHE A 163 -2.38 5.58 -1.43
CA PHE A 163 -2.86 6.08 -2.72
C PHE A 163 -3.90 5.13 -3.28
N TRP A 164 -5.10 5.65 -3.57
CA TRP A 164 -6.22 4.87 -4.07
C TRP A 164 -6.50 5.22 -5.52
N LYS A 165 -6.53 4.21 -6.40
CA LYS A 165 -7.07 4.38 -7.75
C LYS A 165 -8.58 4.62 -7.70
N ALA A 166 -9.07 5.50 -8.56
CA ALA A 166 -10.50 5.73 -8.72
C ALA A 166 -11.27 4.44 -9.07
N ASP A 167 -10.62 3.53 -9.81
CA ASP A 167 -11.15 2.22 -10.20
C ASP A 167 -11.37 1.27 -9.01
N TRP A 168 -10.81 1.58 -7.83
CA TRP A 168 -11.01 0.83 -6.58
C TRP A 168 -12.10 1.43 -5.69
N LEU A 169 -12.76 2.50 -6.14
CA LEU A 169 -13.70 3.28 -5.35
C LEU A 169 -15.04 3.38 -6.08
N ARG A 170 -16.12 3.27 -5.31
CA ARG A 170 -17.49 3.51 -5.76
C ARG A 170 -18.03 4.73 -5.05
N ARG A 171 -18.63 5.68 -5.78
CA ARG A 171 -19.27 6.84 -5.15
C ARG A 171 -20.47 6.40 -4.32
N VAL A 172 -20.50 6.81 -3.06
CA VAL A 172 -21.68 6.69 -2.21
C VAL A 172 -22.50 7.95 -2.46
N ARG A 173 -23.77 7.78 -2.84
CA ARG A 173 -24.68 8.90 -3.10
C ARG A 173 -25.15 9.55 -1.82
#